data_AF-A0A8T5SBM4-F1
#
_entry.id   AF-A0A8T5SBM4-F1
#
_cell.length_a   1.000
_cell.length_b   1.000
_cell.length_c   1.000
_cell.angle_alpha   90.00
_cell.angle_beta   90.00
_cell.angle_gamma   90.00
#
_symmetry.space_group_name_H-M   'P 1'
#
loop_
_entity.id
_entity.type
_entity.pdbx_description
1 polymer ?
#
loop_
_entity_poly.entity_id
_entity_poly.type
_entity_poly.pdbx_seq_one_letter_code
_entity_poly.pdbx_strand_id
1 'polypeptide(L)'
;MTDYKINDDWILNRISSQSTSFNQWITNLVKNVEKTLEQIPPDILDKSKVDKELANIKDINMDMVNFDREMANLGSFGKRISNFTLKMMNKIQKPIEMGLKSSLKDLDIDGDINLDFITGKRKNLSSALYDVSKERGIESEGLLYLIKALPDLEAFLYSTSVKKYYRDHTEHALRVAVLGDFLLEQDLGQGTLEGMISEILDLDKRLLKDKFWWITGLLHDIGYPLGKMTTAINYSLINQLLKCYPTLDLEFSPFEISLTWKGHQEDYLKIIEEGLSKEAKKLVREGSGYYNEGTLKQNLQTYLAKPEGHPEYDFNSPVKLDHGVISSLSLLKGLGTPEEIKSNDEFDGYIKVAQAIALHNFKANLKDYGFDSQPLAFFLMLIDELQEWGRPIPIQVRDSYFTTELKKVNLLEELRLNLDEFNWLMQFKNQQAKELMNFDFQFFSKEKKKTFGRLHSDENFPKTTINLQDIKVATQKGKNKEDIIAQEVIVIG
;
A
#
# COMPACT_ATOMS: atom_id res chain seq x y z
N MET A 1 18.22 -24.55 3.32
CA MET A 1 18.35 -23.17 2.83
C MET A 1 17.27 -22.91 1.81
N THR A 2 16.13 -22.49 2.33
CA THR A 2 14.99 -22.09 1.51
C THR A 2 15.08 -20.59 1.29
N ASP A 3 15.58 -20.19 0.12
CA ASP A 3 15.67 -18.79 -0.27
C ASP A 3 14.42 -18.39 -1.07
N TYR A 4 13.79 -17.28 -0.67
CA TYR A 4 12.63 -16.71 -1.33
C TYR A 4 13.00 -15.42 -2.03
N LYS A 5 12.53 -15.26 -3.26
CA LYS A 5 12.54 -14.02 -4.00
C LYS A 5 11.12 -13.44 -3.97
N ILE A 6 10.91 -12.44 -3.13
CA ILE A 6 9.62 -11.79 -2.89
C ILE A 6 9.55 -10.54 -3.77
N ASN A 7 8.57 -10.51 -4.66
CA ASN A 7 8.25 -9.41 -5.56
C ASN A 7 6.75 -9.45 -5.90
N ASP A 8 6.27 -8.56 -6.77
CA ASP A 8 4.83 -8.50 -7.11
C ASP A 8 4.31 -9.77 -7.80
N ASP A 9 5.14 -10.42 -8.62
CA ASP A 9 4.79 -11.71 -9.21
C ASP A 9 4.59 -12.78 -8.13
N TRP A 10 5.47 -12.82 -7.12
CA TRP A 10 5.35 -13.74 -5.98
C TRP A 10 4.07 -13.48 -5.19
N ILE A 11 3.71 -12.20 -4.95
CA ILE A 11 2.47 -11.81 -4.26
C ILE A 11 1.24 -12.29 -5.03
N LEU A 12 1.18 -11.99 -6.33
CA LEU A 12 0.05 -12.38 -7.17
C LEU A 12 -0.08 -13.90 -7.30
N ASN A 13 1.04 -14.62 -7.43
CA ASN A 13 1.06 -16.08 -7.37
C ASN A 13 0.45 -16.60 -6.08
N ARG A 14 0.89 -16.04 -4.95
CA ARG A 14 0.46 -16.52 -3.64
C ARG A 14 -1.04 -16.30 -3.45
N ILE A 15 -1.54 -15.09 -3.68
CA ILE A 15 -2.98 -14.79 -3.56
C ILE A 15 -3.79 -15.69 -4.50
N SER A 16 -3.43 -15.77 -5.78
CA SER A 16 -4.16 -16.61 -6.75
C SER A 16 -4.12 -18.10 -6.43
N SER A 17 -3.06 -18.59 -5.78
CA SER A 17 -3.01 -19.99 -5.34
C SER A 17 -3.85 -20.29 -4.10
N GLN A 18 -4.15 -19.28 -3.29
CA GLN A 18 -4.86 -19.43 -2.01
C GLN A 18 -6.32 -18.97 -2.08
N SER A 19 -6.65 -18.06 -2.99
CA SER A 19 -7.98 -17.49 -3.14
C SER A 19 -8.64 -17.95 -4.43
N THR A 20 -9.77 -18.64 -4.29
CA THR A 20 -10.54 -19.14 -5.43
C THR A 20 -11.18 -17.98 -6.19
N SER A 21 -11.74 -17.01 -5.47
CA SER A 21 -12.36 -15.81 -6.05
C SER A 21 -11.34 -14.91 -6.74
N PHE A 22 -10.16 -14.70 -6.16
CA PHE A 22 -9.11 -13.93 -6.82
C PHE A 22 -8.60 -14.62 -8.08
N ASN A 23 -8.40 -15.94 -8.04
CA ASN A 23 -8.01 -16.70 -9.22
C ASN A 23 -9.08 -16.66 -10.33
N GLN A 24 -10.35 -16.79 -9.97
CA GLN A 24 -11.47 -16.61 -10.90
C GLN A 24 -11.50 -15.19 -11.47
N TRP A 25 -11.24 -14.18 -10.64
CA TRP A 25 -11.16 -12.79 -11.07
C TRP A 25 -10.04 -12.58 -12.11
N ILE A 26 -8.82 -13.08 -11.84
CA ILE A 26 -7.70 -13.04 -12.79
C ILE A 26 -8.07 -13.76 -14.09
N THR A 27 -8.64 -14.97 -13.99
CA THR A 27 -9.05 -15.77 -15.16
C THR A 27 -10.08 -15.03 -16.02
N ASN A 28 -11.06 -14.39 -15.38
CA ASN A 28 -12.07 -13.60 -16.07
C ASN A 28 -11.47 -12.33 -16.69
N LEU A 29 -10.52 -11.68 -16.01
CA LEU A 29 -9.82 -10.52 -16.53
C LEU A 29 -9.03 -10.87 -17.79
N VAL A 30 -8.29 -11.98 -17.76
CA VAL A 30 -7.54 -12.50 -18.92
C VAL A 30 -8.49 -12.77 -20.08
N LYS A 31 -9.51 -13.62 -19.90
CA LYS A 31 -10.49 -13.94 -20.95
C LYS A 31 -11.14 -12.70 -21.58
N ASN A 32 -11.37 -11.66 -20.77
CA ASN A 32 -11.92 -10.41 -21.27
C ASN A 32 -10.92 -9.63 -22.13
N VAL A 33 -9.64 -9.58 -21.74
CA VAL A 33 -8.58 -8.98 -22.54
C VAL A 33 -8.43 -9.71 -23.87
N GLU A 34 -8.45 -11.03 -23.86
CA GLU A 34 -8.37 -11.88 -25.05
C GLU A 34 -9.53 -11.58 -26.02
N LYS A 35 -10.77 -11.58 -25.51
CA LYS A 35 -11.95 -11.24 -26.29
C LYS A 35 -11.91 -9.82 -26.86
N THR A 36 -11.38 -8.86 -26.10
CA THR A 36 -11.21 -7.48 -26.60
C THR A 36 -10.17 -7.42 -27.70
N LEU A 37 -9.06 -8.17 -27.59
CA LEU A 37 -8.05 -8.27 -28.64
C LEU A 37 -8.59 -8.92 -29.92
N GLU A 38 -9.43 -9.95 -29.81
CA GLU A 38 -10.10 -10.60 -30.95
C GLU A 38 -11.05 -9.65 -31.71
N GLN A 39 -11.61 -8.65 -31.03
CA GLN A 39 -12.51 -7.66 -31.62
C GLN A 39 -11.78 -6.53 -32.34
N ILE A 40 -10.46 -6.41 -32.19
CA ILE A 40 -9.67 -5.41 -32.91
C ILE A 40 -9.56 -5.85 -34.39
N PRO A 41 -10.09 -5.07 -35.35
CA PRO A 41 -10.04 -5.41 -36.76
C PRO A 41 -8.61 -5.74 -37.25
N PRO A 42 -8.42 -6.80 -38.04
CA PRO A 42 -7.10 -7.22 -38.53
C PRO A 42 -6.35 -6.14 -39.32
N ASP A 43 -7.07 -5.21 -39.96
CA ASP A 43 -6.51 -4.09 -40.73
C ASP A 43 -5.94 -2.97 -39.85
N ILE A 44 -6.44 -2.80 -38.62
CA ILE A 44 -5.85 -1.93 -37.60
C ILE A 44 -4.57 -2.58 -37.05
N LEU A 45 -4.61 -3.89 -36.82
CA LEU A 45 -3.43 -4.69 -36.47
C LEU A 45 -2.40 -4.73 -37.62
N ASP A 46 -2.82 -4.69 -38.89
CA ASP A 46 -1.92 -4.70 -40.04
C ASP A 46 -1.34 -3.32 -40.38
N LYS A 47 -2.08 -2.22 -40.18
CA LYS A 47 -1.54 -0.85 -40.32
C LYS A 47 -0.49 -0.53 -39.25
N SER A 48 -0.52 -1.19 -38.10
CA SER A 48 0.52 -1.09 -37.07
C SER A 48 1.87 -1.74 -37.43
N LYS A 49 1.99 -2.43 -38.56
CA LYS A 49 3.25 -3.07 -39.01
C LYS A 49 4.37 -2.09 -39.40
N VAL A 50 4.09 -0.79 -39.48
CA VAL A 50 5.07 0.22 -39.92
C VAL A 50 5.89 0.80 -38.76
N ASP A 51 5.43 0.68 -37.51
CA ASP A 51 6.15 1.18 -36.34
C ASP A 51 6.81 0.05 -35.54
N LYS A 52 8.12 0.20 -35.29
CA LYS A 52 8.97 -0.75 -34.54
C LYS A 52 8.46 -1.09 -33.14
N GLU A 53 7.55 -0.30 -32.58
CA GLU A 53 7.03 -0.47 -31.22
C GLU A 53 5.90 -1.53 -31.12
N LEU A 54 5.27 -1.89 -32.25
CA LEU A 54 4.11 -2.81 -32.31
C LEU A 54 4.44 -4.26 -32.70
N ALA A 55 5.71 -4.57 -32.99
CA ALA A 55 6.21 -5.96 -33.09
C ALA A 55 5.86 -6.81 -31.85
N ASN A 56 5.71 -6.14 -30.69
CA ASN A 56 5.28 -6.73 -29.43
C ASN A 56 3.89 -7.38 -29.48
N ILE A 57 2.95 -6.92 -30.34
CA ILE A 57 1.59 -7.50 -30.41
C ILE A 57 1.59 -8.88 -31.08
N LYS A 58 2.44 -9.08 -32.09
CA LYS A 58 2.59 -10.39 -32.73
C LYS A 58 3.25 -11.39 -31.77
N ASP A 59 4.20 -10.90 -30.96
CA ASP A 59 4.78 -11.66 -29.86
C ASP A 59 3.75 -11.99 -28.78
N ILE A 60 2.80 -11.09 -28.48
CA ILE A 60 1.68 -11.33 -27.56
C ILE A 60 0.77 -12.46 -28.06
N ASN A 61 0.42 -12.48 -29.34
CA ASN A 61 -0.44 -13.54 -29.89
C ASN A 61 0.27 -14.90 -29.85
N MET A 62 1.59 -14.92 -30.11
CA MET A 62 2.41 -16.12 -30.01
C MET A 62 2.60 -16.56 -28.55
N ASP A 63 2.77 -15.61 -27.64
CA ASP A 63 2.80 -15.78 -26.19
C ASP A 63 1.46 -16.39 -25.71
N MET A 64 0.31 -15.88 -26.17
CA MET A 64 -1.02 -16.39 -25.84
C MET A 64 -1.25 -17.82 -26.32
N VAL A 65 -0.88 -18.13 -27.57
CA VAL A 65 -0.94 -19.51 -28.09
C VAL A 65 -0.03 -20.45 -27.29
N ASN A 66 1.11 -19.97 -26.79
CA ASN A 66 1.96 -20.73 -25.89
C ASN A 66 1.32 -20.89 -24.50
N PHE A 67 0.62 -19.88 -23.98
CA PHE A 67 -0.13 -19.95 -22.73
C PHE A 67 -1.30 -20.92 -22.79
N ASP A 68 -2.11 -20.90 -23.84
CA ASP A 68 -3.18 -21.88 -24.05
C ASP A 68 -2.64 -23.30 -24.14
N ARG A 69 -1.50 -23.48 -24.79
CA ARG A 69 -0.79 -24.77 -24.86
C ARG A 69 -0.22 -25.18 -23.49
N GLU A 70 0.27 -24.25 -22.68
CA GLU A 70 0.71 -24.54 -21.32
C GLU A 70 -0.48 -24.86 -20.40
N MET A 71 -1.57 -24.09 -20.47
CA MET A 71 -2.81 -24.31 -19.72
C MET A 71 -3.47 -25.66 -20.04
N ALA A 72 -3.52 -26.06 -21.31
CA ALA A 72 -4.04 -27.36 -21.73
C ALA A 72 -3.18 -28.54 -21.22
N ASN A 73 -1.90 -28.31 -20.92
CA ASN A 73 -0.99 -29.30 -20.36
C ASN A 73 -0.85 -29.22 -18.82
N LEU A 74 -1.53 -28.26 -18.17
CA LEU A 74 -1.40 -27.93 -16.74
C LEU A 74 -2.59 -28.41 -15.91
N GLY A 75 -2.99 -29.66 -16.10
CA GLY A 75 -3.69 -30.37 -15.04
C GLY A 75 -2.79 -30.41 -13.80
N SER A 76 -3.09 -29.56 -12.79
CA SER A 76 -2.56 -29.53 -11.41
C SER A 76 -1.37 -28.62 -11.00
N PHE A 77 -0.83 -27.71 -11.83
CA PHE A 77 0.31 -26.84 -11.38
C PHE A 77 0.18 -25.34 -11.72
N GLY A 78 -0.42 -24.56 -10.81
CA GLY A 78 -0.67 -23.10 -10.96
C GLY A 78 0.55 -22.16 -10.89
N LYS A 79 1.80 -22.65 -10.97
CA LYS A 79 3.01 -21.81 -10.78
C LYS A 79 3.47 -21.04 -12.03
N ARG A 80 2.94 -21.31 -13.23
CA ARG A 80 3.36 -20.65 -14.49
C ARG A 80 2.48 -19.47 -14.94
N ILE A 81 1.30 -19.32 -14.38
CA ILE A 81 0.28 -18.38 -14.89
C ILE A 81 0.69 -16.92 -14.65
N SER A 82 1.14 -16.55 -13.45
CA SER A 82 1.40 -15.13 -13.09
C SER A 82 2.48 -14.43 -13.92
N ASN A 83 3.67 -15.02 -14.06
CA ASN A 83 4.81 -14.39 -14.72
C ASN A 83 4.52 -14.12 -16.20
N PHE A 84 3.65 -14.96 -16.77
CA PHE A 84 3.18 -14.82 -18.13
C PHE A 84 2.04 -13.77 -18.20
N THR A 85 1.01 -13.88 -17.36
CA THR A 85 -0.14 -12.96 -17.35
C THR A 85 0.26 -11.50 -17.03
N LEU A 86 1.20 -11.26 -16.12
CA LEU A 86 1.71 -9.92 -15.79
C LEU A 86 2.58 -9.32 -16.89
N LYS A 87 3.46 -10.12 -17.51
CA LYS A 87 4.23 -9.68 -18.68
C LYS A 87 3.31 -9.41 -19.86
N MET A 88 2.29 -10.23 -20.04
CA MET A 88 1.26 -10.06 -21.05
C MET A 88 0.45 -8.79 -20.79
N MET A 89 -0.06 -8.55 -19.57
CA MET A 89 -0.79 -7.32 -19.24
C MET A 89 0.05 -6.05 -19.42
N ASN A 90 1.31 -6.04 -18.93
CA ASN A 90 2.20 -4.89 -19.12
C ASN A 90 2.61 -4.67 -20.59
N LYS A 91 2.78 -5.75 -21.37
CA LYS A 91 3.05 -5.67 -22.81
C LYS A 91 1.80 -5.33 -23.63
N ILE A 92 0.60 -5.64 -23.15
CA ILE A 92 -0.68 -5.36 -23.83
C ILE A 92 -1.15 -3.94 -23.53
N GLN A 93 -1.04 -3.50 -22.27
CA GLN A 93 -1.56 -2.21 -21.82
C GLN A 93 -0.89 -1.06 -22.57
N LYS A 94 0.44 -1.08 -22.75
CA LYS A 94 1.17 0.00 -23.40
C LYS A 94 0.84 0.18 -24.90
N PRO A 95 0.84 -0.86 -25.75
CA PRO A 95 0.49 -0.74 -27.17
C PRO A 95 -0.99 -0.51 -27.41
N ILE A 96 -1.88 -1.07 -26.57
CA ILE A 96 -3.32 -0.78 -26.67
C ILE A 96 -3.59 0.68 -26.29
N GLU A 97 -2.98 1.19 -25.21
CA GLU A 97 -3.14 2.58 -24.79
C GLU A 97 -2.59 3.56 -25.83
N MET A 98 -1.44 3.27 -26.43
CA MET A 98 -0.86 4.10 -27.50
C MET A 98 -1.64 3.98 -28.82
N GLY A 99 -2.06 2.78 -29.22
CA GLY A 99 -2.86 2.54 -30.42
C GLY A 99 -4.27 3.15 -30.34
N LEU A 100 -4.94 3.04 -29.19
CA LEU A 100 -6.21 3.72 -28.95
C LEU A 100 -6.03 5.24 -28.95
N LYS A 101 -5.02 5.78 -28.26
CA LYS A 101 -4.75 7.23 -28.24
C LYS A 101 -4.38 7.79 -29.61
N SER A 102 -3.68 7.03 -30.47
CA SER A 102 -3.39 7.45 -31.84
C SER A 102 -4.60 7.35 -32.77
N SER A 103 -5.36 6.25 -32.69
CA SER A 103 -6.52 6.05 -33.56
C SER A 103 -7.73 6.91 -33.18
N LEU A 104 -7.88 7.28 -31.90
CA LEU A 104 -8.90 8.23 -31.42
C LEU A 104 -8.57 9.69 -31.75
N LYS A 105 -7.32 10.03 -32.07
CA LYS A 105 -6.94 11.37 -32.52
C LYS A 105 -7.33 11.66 -33.96
N ASP A 106 -7.42 10.61 -34.78
CA ASP A 106 -7.67 10.70 -36.23
C ASP A 106 -9.15 10.47 -36.60
N LEU A 107 -9.94 9.97 -35.65
CA LEU A 107 -11.36 9.72 -35.80
C LEU A 107 -12.08 10.69 -34.87
N ASP A 108 -12.67 11.74 -35.44
CA ASP A 108 -13.51 12.76 -34.79
C ASP A 108 -14.85 12.15 -34.32
N ILE A 109 -14.76 11.01 -33.62
CA ILE A 109 -15.84 10.15 -33.18
C ILE A 109 -16.00 10.39 -31.68
N ASP A 110 -16.97 11.25 -31.36
CA ASP A 110 -17.57 11.46 -30.03
C ASP A 110 -18.43 10.25 -29.59
N GLY A 111 -18.06 9.05 -30.04
CA GLY A 111 -18.81 7.81 -29.88
C GLY A 111 -18.23 7.00 -28.73
N ASP A 112 -18.99 6.96 -27.63
CA ASP A 112 -18.81 6.07 -26.47
C ASP A 112 -18.36 4.67 -26.91
N ILE A 113 -17.05 4.45 -26.93
CA ILE A 113 -16.47 3.11 -26.90
C ILE A 113 -16.98 2.51 -25.62
N ASN A 114 -17.85 1.49 -25.75
CA ASN A 114 -18.59 0.90 -24.65
C ASN A 114 -17.70 0.74 -23.40
N LEU A 115 -17.89 1.72 -22.52
CA LEU A 115 -17.17 1.98 -21.29
C LEU A 115 -17.52 0.91 -20.25
N ASP A 116 -17.87 -0.33 -20.58
CA ASP A 116 -18.17 -1.38 -19.59
C ASP A 116 -16.97 -1.75 -18.68
N PHE A 117 -15.77 -1.29 -19.04
CA PHE A 117 -14.60 -1.23 -18.15
C PHE A 117 -14.68 -0.06 -17.12
N ILE A 118 -15.43 0.99 -17.45
CA ILE A 118 -15.63 2.28 -16.76
C ILE A 118 -17.04 2.43 -16.11
N THR A 119 -18.08 1.69 -16.52
CA THR A 119 -19.47 1.75 -15.98
C THR A 119 -19.74 0.77 -14.82
N GLY A 120 -18.72 0.09 -14.29
CA GLY A 120 -18.83 -0.59 -12.99
C GLY A 120 -19.55 -1.96 -12.97
N LYS A 121 -19.68 -2.66 -14.11
CA LYS A 121 -20.19 -4.05 -14.14
C LYS A 121 -19.11 -5.15 -14.02
N ARG A 122 -17.82 -4.79 -13.95
CA ARG A 122 -16.71 -5.74 -13.71
C ARG A 122 -16.21 -5.64 -12.27
N LYS A 123 -15.87 -6.78 -11.65
CA LYS A 123 -15.17 -6.84 -10.37
C LYS A 123 -13.89 -5.99 -10.48
N ASN A 124 -13.88 -4.79 -9.91
CA ASN A 124 -12.69 -3.94 -9.76
C ASN A 124 -11.80 -4.48 -8.62
N LEU A 125 -10.61 -3.91 -8.40
CA LEU A 125 -9.73 -4.32 -7.29
C LEU A 125 -10.48 -4.33 -5.94
N SER A 126 -11.37 -3.35 -5.71
CA SER A 126 -12.25 -3.33 -4.53
C SER A 126 -13.09 -4.61 -4.38
N SER A 127 -13.65 -5.11 -5.49
CA SER A 127 -14.46 -6.33 -5.49
C SER A 127 -13.61 -7.58 -5.26
N ALA A 128 -12.39 -7.62 -5.83
CA ALA A 128 -11.46 -8.71 -5.58
C ALA A 128 -11.03 -8.73 -4.10
N LEU A 129 -10.65 -7.59 -3.52
CA LEU A 129 -10.31 -7.46 -2.10
C LEU A 129 -11.49 -7.84 -1.19
N TYR A 130 -12.70 -7.43 -1.54
CA TYR A 130 -13.93 -7.82 -0.84
C TYR A 130 -14.12 -9.35 -0.84
N ASP A 131 -13.99 -9.99 -1.99
CA ASP A 131 -14.17 -11.44 -2.11
C ASP A 131 -13.08 -12.21 -1.35
N VAL A 132 -11.80 -11.80 -1.47
CA VAL A 132 -10.70 -12.39 -0.69
C VAL A 132 -10.96 -12.23 0.81
N SER A 133 -11.40 -11.05 1.24
CA SER A 133 -11.71 -10.79 2.65
C SER A 133 -12.81 -11.70 3.18
N LYS A 134 -13.84 -11.97 2.37
CA LYS A 134 -14.89 -12.94 2.72
C LYS A 134 -14.37 -14.37 2.82
N GLU A 135 -13.51 -14.80 1.89
CA GLU A 135 -12.88 -16.13 1.94
C GLU A 135 -12.01 -16.31 3.19
N ARG A 136 -11.46 -15.20 3.70
CA ARG A 136 -10.70 -15.08 4.93
C ARG A 136 -11.57 -15.00 6.19
N GLY A 137 -12.89 -15.13 6.06
CA GLY A 137 -13.86 -15.17 7.16
C GLY A 137 -14.27 -13.80 7.68
N ILE A 138 -13.93 -12.70 7.00
CA ILE A 138 -14.35 -11.36 7.40
C ILE A 138 -15.81 -11.15 6.97
N GLU A 139 -16.72 -11.20 7.94
CA GLU A 139 -18.17 -11.12 7.72
C GLU A 139 -18.79 -9.77 8.09
N SER A 140 -18.08 -8.94 8.86
CA SER A 140 -18.58 -7.60 9.24
C SER A 140 -18.74 -6.72 8.00
N GLU A 141 -19.98 -6.33 7.70
CA GLU A 141 -20.28 -5.47 6.56
C GLU A 141 -19.60 -4.09 6.67
N GLY A 142 -19.40 -3.57 7.89
CA GLY A 142 -18.66 -2.32 8.09
C GLY A 142 -17.18 -2.48 7.76
N LEU A 143 -16.54 -3.58 8.14
CA LEU A 143 -15.15 -3.86 7.75
C LEU A 143 -15.02 -4.11 6.24
N LEU A 144 -15.93 -4.88 5.66
CA LEU A 144 -15.95 -5.14 4.23
C LEU A 144 -16.17 -3.86 3.42
N TYR A 145 -16.97 -2.92 3.92
CA TYR A 145 -17.12 -1.59 3.34
C TYR A 145 -15.80 -0.82 3.34
N LEU A 146 -15.08 -0.80 4.47
CA LEU A 146 -13.77 -0.15 4.58
C LEU A 146 -12.77 -0.72 3.58
N ILE A 147 -12.69 -2.05 3.47
CA ILE A 147 -11.79 -2.74 2.53
C ILE A 147 -12.16 -2.41 1.08
N LYS A 148 -13.46 -2.38 0.76
CA LYS A 148 -13.94 -2.03 -0.58
C LYS A 148 -13.61 -0.58 -0.95
N ALA A 149 -13.55 0.32 0.03
CA ALA A 149 -13.25 1.74 -0.16
C ALA A 149 -11.74 2.03 -0.34
N LEU A 150 -10.83 1.08 -0.09
CA LEU A 150 -9.38 1.31 -0.19
C LEU A 150 -8.94 1.96 -1.52
N PRO A 151 -9.38 1.48 -2.71
CA PRO A 151 -9.00 2.12 -3.98
C PRO A 151 -9.54 3.55 -4.16
N ASP A 152 -10.68 3.89 -3.54
CA ASP A 152 -11.25 5.24 -3.60
C ASP A 152 -10.44 6.21 -2.71
N LEU A 153 -10.01 5.74 -1.53
CA LEU A 153 -9.12 6.47 -0.63
C LEU A 153 -7.75 6.72 -1.27
N GLU A 154 -7.26 5.73 -1.99
CA GLU A 154 -6.04 5.79 -2.77
C GLU A 154 -6.13 6.87 -3.87
N ALA A 155 -7.21 6.88 -4.66
CA ALA A 155 -7.47 7.91 -5.67
C ALA A 155 -7.48 9.33 -5.06
N PHE A 156 -8.04 9.49 -3.87
CA PHE A 156 -7.99 10.75 -3.14
C PHE A 156 -6.55 11.15 -2.76
N LEU A 157 -5.77 10.22 -2.19
CA LEU A 157 -4.38 10.47 -1.82
C LEU A 157 -3.53 10.81 -3.05
N TYR A 158 -3.78 10.18 -4.19
CA TYR A 158 -3.12 10.50 -5.46
C TYR A 158 -3.32 11.98 -5.83
N SER A 159 -4.56 12.47 -5.73
CA SER A 159 -4.89 13.86 -6.05
C SER A 159 -4.30 14.87 -5.06
N THR A 160 -4.03 14.47 -3.82
CA THR A 160 -3.66 15.41 -2.74
C THR A 160 -2.21 15.29 -2.27
N SER A 161 -1.40 14.40 -2.86
CA SER A 161 0.00 14.23 -2.47
C SER A 161 0.92 15.23 -3.17
N VAL A 162 1.26 16.30 -2.46
CA VAL A 162 1.83 17.54 -3.05
C VAL A 162 3.35 17.65 -2.99
N LYS A 163 4.00 16.93 -2.07
CA LYS A 163 5.40 17.22 -1.69
C LYS A 163 6.35 16.01 -1.67
N LYS A 164 5.87 14.77 -1.85
CA LYS A 164 6.68 13.58 -1.51
C LYS A 164 6.38 12.35 -2.36
N TYR A 165 7.31 11.41 -2.30
CA TYR A 165 7.14 9.99 -2.61
C TYR A 165 5.76 9.51 -2.21
N TYR A 166 4.97 9.20 -3.22
CA TYR A 166 3.65 8.64 -3.09
C TYR A 166 3.81 7.13 -3.04
N ARG A 167 3.23 6.52 -2.02
CA ARG A 167 3.15 5.07 -1.88
C ARG A 167 1.75 4.67 -2.30
N ASP A 168 1.64 3.62 -3.10
CA ASP A 168 0.31 3.08 -3.37
C ASP A 168 -0.15 2.32 -2.12
N HIS A 169 -1.05 2.92 -1.33
CA HIS A 169 -1.40 2.41 0.01
C HIS A 169 -2.26 1.15 -0.12
N THR A 170 -3.07 1.04 -1.17
CA THR A 170 -3.86 -0.17 -1.42
C THR A 170 -2.97 -1.34 -1.80
N GLU A 171 -2.06 -1.15 -2.77
CA GLU A 171 -1.11 -2.20 -3.13
C GLU A 171 -0.18 -2.54 -1.95
N HIS A 172 0.28 -1.55 -1.20
CA HIS A 172 1.10 -1.73 -0.01
C HIS A 172 0.41 -2.58 1.06
N ALA A 173 -0.82 -2.22 1.45
CA ALA A 173 -1.60 -2.95 2.44
C ALA A 173 -1.85 -4.42 2.02
N LEU A 174 -2.11 -4.66 0.73
CA LEU A 174 -2.22 -6.01 0.19
C LEU A 174 -0.89 -6.77 0.27
N ARG A 175 0.24 -6.14 -0.10
CA ARG A 175 1.57 -6.76 -0.01
C ARG A 175 1.92 -7.10 1.45
N VAL A 176 1.60 -6.22 2.40
CA VAL A 176 1.78 -6.46 3.85
C VAL A 176 0.93 -7.66 4.29
N ALA A 177 -0.37 -7.68 3.97
CA ALA A 177 -1.27 -8.78 4.33
C ALA A 177 -0.75 -10.13 3.79
N VAL A 178 -0.34 -10.20 2.53
CA VAL A 178 0.12 -11.45 1.91
C VAL A 178 1.50 -11.89 2.42
N LEU A 179 2.42 -10.95 2.61
CA LEU A 179 3.74 -11.26 3.16
C LEU A 179 3.62 -11.78 4.59
N GLY A 180 2.76 -11.19 5.43
CA GLY A 180 2.58 -11.72 6.77
C GLY A 180 1.83 -13.03 6.83
N ASP A 181 0.82 -13.25 5.98
CA ASP A 181 0.14 -14.56 5.87
C ASP A 181 1.14 -15.67 5.53
N PHE A 182 2.12 -15.38 4.68
CA PHE A 182 3.24 -16.27 4.41
C PHE A 182 4.15 -16.49 5.61
N LEU A 183 4.59 -15.42 6.26
CA LEU A 183 5.52 -15.52 7.37
C LEU A 183 4.91 -16.24 8.59
N LEU A 184 3.60 -16.09 8.81
CA LEU A 184 2.85 -16.81 9.85
C LEU A 184 2.94 -18.34 9.69
N GLU A 185 3.01 -18.85 8.46
CA GLU A 185 3.14 -20.29 8.19
C GLU A 185 4.55 -20.84 8.42
N GLN A 186 5.56 -19.99 8.59
CA GLN A 186 6.95 -20.44 8.65
C GLN A 186 7.31 -20.91 10.06
N ASP A 187 7.98 -22.06 10.13
CA ASP A 187 8.62 -22.56 11.33
C ASP A 187 10.01 -21.92 11.47
N LEU A 188 10.22 -21.21 12.58
CA LEU A 188 11.46 -20.48 12.86
C LEU A 188 12.33 -21.22 13.89
N GLY A 189 12.13 -22.53 14.05
CA GLY A 189 12.89 -23.42 14.92
C GLY A 189 12.31 -23.60 16.32
N GLN A 190 11.34 -22.77 16.71
CA GLN A 190 10.58 -22.88 17.96
C GLN A 190 9.09 -23.18 17.71
N GLY A 191 8.74 -23.55 16.48
CA GLY A 191 7.36 -23.68 16.01
C GLY A 191 7.02 -22.62 14.95
N THR A 192 5.80 -22.71 14.42
CA THR A 192 5.32 -21.74 13.43
C THR A 192 5.08 -20.38 14.08
N LEU A 193 5.34 -19.31 13.34
CA LEU A 193 5.12 -17.96 13.83
C LEU A 193 3.65 -17.71 14.21
N GLU A 194 2.69 -18.25 13.45
CA GLU A 194 1.27 -18.25 13.84
C GLU A 194 1.03 -18.95 15.18
N GLY A 195 1.78 -20.03 15.46
CA GLY A 195 1.65 -20.80 16.68
C GLY A 195 2.12 -20.02 17.89
N MET A 196 3.26 -19.35 17.76
CA MET A 196 3.84 -18.51 18.80
C MET A 196 2.93 -17.31 19.13
N ILE A 197 2.47 -16.59 18.10
CA ILE A 197 1.61 -15.41 18.30
C ILE A 197 0.26 -15.83 18.90
N SER A 198 -0.31 -16.95 18.43
CA SER A 198 -1.55 -17.53 18.96
C SER A 198 -1.43 -17.89 20.44
N GLU A 199 -0.32 -18.49 20.86
CA GLU A 199 -0.08 -18.86 22.25
C GLU A 199 0.08 -17.63 23.15
N ILE A 200 0.85 -16.62 22.72
CA ILE A 200 1.05 -15.38 23.47
C ILE A 200 -0.26 -14.61 23.65
N LEU A 201 -1.11 -14.59 22.61
CA LEU A 201 -2.37 -13.84 22.62
C LEU A 201 -3.57 -14.63 23.11
N ASP A 202 -3.43 -15.94 23.37
CA ASP A 202 -4.54 -16.88 23.64
C ASP A 202 -5.65 -16.81 22.57
N LEU A 203 -5.24 -16.79 21.30
CA LEU A 203 -6.15 -16.73 20.14
C LEU A 203 -6.11 -18.03 19.35
N ASP A 204 -7.23 -18.41 18.74
CA ASP A 204 -7.23 -19.52 17.78
C ASP A 204 -6.30 -19.22 16.59
N LYS A 205 -5.39 -20.17 16.28
CA LYS A 205 -4.38 -20.03 15.22
C LYS A 205 -5.00 -19.71 13.86
N ARG A 206 -6.12 -20.36 13.56
CA ARG A 206 -6.80 -20.20 12.28
C ARG A 206 -7.46 -18.84 12.19
N LEU A 207 -8.17 -18.38 13.23
CA LEU A 207 -8.73 -17.03 13.27
C LEU A 207 -7.63 -15.96 13.21
N LEU A 208 -6.53 -16.14 13.93
CA LEU A 208 -5.37 -15.25 13.89
C LEU A 208 -4.87 -15.04 12.46
N LYS A 209 -4.56 -16.14 11.76
CA LYS A 209 -4.00 -16.07 10.42
C LYS A 209 -5.03 -15.70 9.36
N ASP A 210 -6.16 -16.42 9.31
CA ASP A 210 -7.13 -16.26 8.23
C ASP A 210 -7.86 -14.92 8.34
N LYS A 211 -8.21 -14.46 9.55
CA LYS A 211 -9.04 -13.27 9.75
C LYS A 211 -8.25 -12.08 10.32
N PHE A 212 -7.72 -12.20 11.53
CA PHE A 212 -7.18 -11.03 12.26
C PHE A 212 -5.95 -10.43 11.58
N TRP A 213 -5.06 -11.26 11.05
CA TRP A 213 -3.91 -10.78 10.29
C TRP A 213 -4.32 -10.07 8.99
N TRP A 214 -5.28 -10.62 8.24
CA TRP A 214 -5.77 -9.98 7.01
C TRP A 214 -6.41 -8.63 7.28
N ILE A 215 -7.20 -8.51 8.35
CA ILE A 215 -7.74 -7.23 8.81
C ILE A 215 -6.60 -6.26 9.17
N THR A 216 -5.61 -6.73 9.93
CA THR A 216 -4.43 -5.95 10.34
C THR A 216 -3.69 -5.41 9.12
N GLY A 217 -3.29 -6.28 8.19
CA GLY A 217 -2.53 -5.91 7.01
C GLY A 217 -3.30 -5.00 6.05
N LEU A 218 -4.60 -5.25 5.82
CA LEU A 218 -5.40 -4.45 4.87
C LEU A 218 -5.81 -3.08 5.41
N LEU A 219 -6.01 -2.94 6.73
CA LEU A 219 -6.58 -1.73 7.31
C LEU A 219 -5.60 -0.86 8.09
N HIS A 220 -4.34 -1.28 8.32
CA HIS A 220 -3.41 -0.51 9.16
C HIS A 220 -3.24 0.95 8.72
N ASP A 221 -3.30 1.22 7.42
CA ASP A 221 -3.08 2.54 6.82
C ASP A 221 -4.37 3.25 6.34
N ILE A 222 -5.55 2.71 6.61
CA ILE A 222 -6.82 3.30 6.11
C ILE A 222 -7.10 4.72 6.64
N GLY A 223 -6.51 5.09 7.78
CA GLY A 223 -6.58 6.41 8.38
C GLY A 223 -5.66 7.46 7.73
N TYR A 224 -4.76 7.05 6.83
CA TYR A 224 -3.78 7.95 6.20
C TYR A 224 -4.39 9.12 5.43
N PRO A 225 -5.45 8.94 4.60
CA PRO A 225 -6.17 10.04 3.98
C PRO A 225 -6.58 11.12 4.96
N LEU A 226 -7.22 10.75 6.07
CA LEU A 226 -7.69 11.71 7.07
C LEU A 226 -6.52 12.42 7.76
N GLY A 227 -5.44 11.69 8.07
CA GLY A 227 -4.22 12.24 8.67
C GLY A 227 -3.49 13.26 7.78
N LYS A 228 -3.70 13.22 6.46
CA LYS A 228 -3.11 14.17 5.50
C LYS A 228 -4.07 15.23 5.00
N MET A 229 -5.38 14.98 5.04
CA MET A 229 -6.40 15.77 4.37
C MET A 229 -6.31 17.26 4.71
N THR A 230 -6.22 17.57 6.01
CA THR A 230 -6.11 18.94 6.52
C THR A 230 -4.89 19.66 5.91
N THR A 231 -3.68 19.09 5.99
CA THR A 231 -2.48 19.73 5.43
C THR A 231 -2.52 19.78 3.91
N ALA A 232 -2.96 18.71 3.26
CA ALA A 232 -2.92 18.57 1.82
C ALA A 232 -3.90 19.51 1.11
N ILE A 233 -5.14 19.62 1.60
CA ILE A 233 -6.14 20.55 1.05
C ILE A 233 -5.65 21.99 1.23
N ASN A 234 -5.23 22.38 2.43
CA ASN A 234 -4.76 23.74 2.67
C ASN A 234 -3.53 24.07 1.86
N TYR A 235 -2.60 23.12 1.69
CA TYR A 235 -1.41 23.38 0.91
C TYR A 235 -1.70 23.41 -0.60
N SER A 236 -2.36 22.39 -1.17
CA SER A 236 -2.62 22.36 -2.62
C SER A 236 -3.64 23.39 -3.07
N LEU A 237 -4.84 23.39 -2.47
CA LEU A 237 -5.95 24.18 -2.98
C LEU A 237 -5.67 25.68 -2.82
N ILE A 238 -5.23 26.09 -1.63
CA ILE A 238 -4.98 27.50 -1.34
C ILE A 238 -3.82 28.03 -2.19
N ASN A 239 -2.69 27.31 -2.29
CA ASN A 239 -1.58 27.78 -3.12
C ASN A 239 -1.95 27.86 -4.60
N GLN A 240 -2.85 26.99 -5.09
CA GLN A 240 -3.36 27.11 -6.45
C GLN A 240 -4.24 28.35 -6.62
N LEU A 241 -5.13 28.64 -5.67
CA LEU A 241 -5.93 29.87 -5.70
C LEU A 241 -5.04 31.12 -5.66
N LEU A 242 -4.03 31.14 -4.77
CA LEU A 242 -3.06 32.22 -4.67
C LEU A 242 -2.27 32.42 -5.98
N LYS A 243 -1.92 31.32 -6.67
CA LYS A 243 -1.22 31.36 -7.98
C LYS A 243 -2.14 31.83 -9.12
N CYS A 244 -3.41 31.42 -9.12
CA CYS A 244 -4.38 31.75 -10.17
C CYS A 244 -4.89 33.19 -10.09
N TYR A 245 -4.95 33.77 -8.89
CA TYR A 245 -5.51 35.10 -8.64
C TYR A 245 -4.50 36.05 -7.96
N PRO A 246 -3.29 36.25 -8.54
CA PRO A 246 -2.23 37.03 -7.91
C PRO A 246 -2.54 38.54 -7.82
N THR A 247 -3.50 39.01 -8.61
CA THR A 247 -3.90 40.42 -8.71
C THR A 247 -5.09 40.79 -7.83
N LEU A 248 -5.68 39.82 -7.13
CA LEU A 248 -6.78 40.05 -6.21
C LEU A 248 -6.28 40.04 -4.77
N ASP A 249 -6.88 40.89 -3.94
CA ASP A 249 -6.79 40.73 -2.48
C ASP A 249 -7.66 39.54 -2.09
N LEU A 250 -7.05 38.55 -1.44
CA LEU A 250 -7.70 37.30 -1.07
C LEU A 250 -7.74 37.15 0.44
N GLU A 251 -8.84 36.60 0.91
CA GLU A 251 -9.03 36.27 2.31
C GLU A 251 -9.58 34.84 2.39
N PHE A 252 -8.95 34.00 3.22
CA PHE A 252 -9.41 32.64 3.43
C PHE A 252 -9.27 32.19 4.88
N SER A 253 -10.18 31.33 5.31
CA SER A 253 -10.05 30.55 6.54
C SER A 253 -9.47 29.18 6.17
N PRO A 254 -8.36 28.75 6.77
CA PRO A 254 -7.82 27.41 6.55
C PRO A 254 -8.86 26.34 6.87
N PHE A 255 -8.87 25.23 6.16
CA PHE A 255 -9.81 24.14 6.42
C PHE A 255 -9.24 23.17 7.48
N GLU A 256 -10.03 22.67 8.43
CA GLU A 256 -9.50 21.76 9.45
C GLU A 256 -10.48 20.64 9.73
N ILE A 257 -9.95 19.42 9.74
CA ILE A 257 -10.72 18.23 10.07
C ILE A 257 -10.24 17.69 11.42
N SER A 258 -11.23 17.41 12.27
CA SER A 258 -11.06 16.76 13.57
C SER A 258 -12.17 15.74 13.77
N LEU A 259 -11.98 14.82 14.72
CA LEU A 259 -13.03 13.90 15.12
C LEU A 259 -14.06 14.62 15.99
N THR A 260 -15.35 14.29 15.81
CA THR A 260 -16.37 14.73 16.75
C THR A 260 -16.38 13.79 17.95
N TRP A 261 -16.38 14.34 19.15
CA TRP A 261 -16.45 13.57 20.40
C TRP A 261 -17.87 13.44 20.96
N LYS A 262 -18.87 13.69 20.12
CA LYS A 262 -20.30 13.62 20.48
C LYS A 262 -20.88 12.21 20.43
N GLY A 263 -20.12 11.22 19.95
CA GLY A 263 -20.52 9.83 19.87
C GLY A 263 -19.69 8.93 20.79
N HIS A 264 -19.51 7.67 20.38
CA HIS A 264 -18.80 6.65 21.16
C HIS A 264 -17.27 6.65 20.98
N GLN A 265 -16.68 7.73 20.44
CA GLN A 265 -15.24 7.81 20.16
C GLN A 265 -14.40 7.56 21.42
N GLU A 266 -14.81 8.12 22.56
CA GLU A 266 -14.10 7.90 23.82
C GLU A 266 -14.19 6.43 24.29
N ASP A 267 -15.30 5.75 24.04
CA ASP A 267 -15.48 4.35 24.41
C ASP A 267 -14.62 3.44 23.52
N TYR A 268 -14.52 3.73 22.22
CA TYR A 268 -13.58 3.03 21.34
C TYR A 268 -12.12 3.26 21.75
N LEU A 269 -11.74 4.48 22.16
CA LEU A 269 -10.41 4.72 22.70
C LEU A 269 -10.15 3.87 23.95
N LYS A 270 -11.12 3.80 24.87
CA LYS A 270 -10.98 2.97 26.07
C LYS A 270 -10.71 1.50 25.70
N ILE A 271 -11.40 0.96 24.70
CA ILE A 271 -11.17 -0.40 24.17
C ILE A 271 -9.73 -0.55 23.64
N ILE A 272 -9.25 0.39 22.80
CA ILE A 272 -7.87 0.36 22.27
C ILE A 272 -6.85 0.40 23.42
N GLU A 273 -7.11 1.20 24.45
CA GLU A 273 -6.22 1.43 25.59
C GLU A 273 -6.10 0.22 26.55
N GLU A 274 -6.94 -0.81 26.42
CA GLU A 274 -6.97 -1.96 27.34
C GLU A 274 -5.64 -2.73 27.36
N GLY A 275 -4.93 -2.72 28.50
CA GLY A 275 -3.64 -3.40 28.62
C GLY A 275 -2.43 -2.66 28.04
N LEU A 276 -2.62 -1.48 27.42
CA LEU A 276 -1.50 -0.65 26.95
C LEU A 276 -0.78 0.09 28.08
N SER A 277 0.52 0.39 27.88
CA SER A 277 1.30 1.25 28.76
C SER A 277 0.73 2.67 28.89
N LYS A 278 1.12 3.41 29.93
CA LYS A 278 0.66 4.79 30.14
C LYS A 278 1.10 5.71 28.99
N GLU A 279 2.31 5.47 28.50
CA GLU A 279 2.91 6.20 27.39
C GLU A 279 2.16 5.94 26.09
N ALA A 280 1.85 4.68 25.78
CA ALA A 280 1.05 4.30 24.62
C ALA A 280 -0.36 4.91 24.67
N LYS A 281 -1.05 4.84 25.82
CA LYS A 281 -2.37 5.47 26.02
C LYS A 281 -2.35 6.96 25.73
N LYS A 282 -1.32 7.66 26.20
CA LYS A 282 -1.15 9.09 25.93
C LYS A 282 -1.03 9.36 24.42
N LEU A 283 -0.19 8.60 23.72
CA LEU A 283 0.01 8.75 22.28
C LEU A 283 -1.24 8.41 21.48
N VAL A 284 -2.01 7.40 21.89
CA VAL A 284 -3.32 7.07 21.30
C VAL A 284 -4.28 8.26 21.38
N ARG A 285 -4.43 8.88 22.56
CA ARG A 285 -5.28 10.08 22.73
C ARG A 285 -4.77 11.29 21.97
N GLU A 286 -3.46 11.51 21.94
CA GLU A 286 -2.86 12.59 21.15
C GLU A 286 -3.12 12.37 19.65
N GLY A 287 -2.92 11.14 19.17
CA GLY A 287 -3.10 10.75 17.78
C GLY A 287 -4.55 10.78 17.31
N SER A 288 -5.53 10.69 18.20
CA SER A 288 -6.94 10.91 17.85
C SER A 288 -7.36 12.39 17.86
N GLY A 289 -6.48 13.30 18.30
CA GLY A 289 -6.80 14.71 18.50
C GLY A 289 -7.69 14.99 19.72
N TYR A 290 -7.71 14.08 20.72
CA TYR A 290 -8.60 14.17 21.89
C TYR A 290 -8.44 15.48 22.67
N TYR A 291 -7.20 15.94 22.87
CA TYR A 291 -6.91 17.13 23.66
C TYR A 291 -7.18 18.46 22.95
N ASN A 292 -7.66 18.42 21.70
CA ASN A 292 -7.93 19.60 20.88
C ASN A 292 -9.45 19.91 20.76
N GLU A 293 -10.28 19.29 21.61
CA GLU A 293 -11.71 19.57 21.69
C GLU A 293 -12.02 21.05 21.93
N GLY A 294 -12.74 21.68 21.00
CA GLY A 294 -13.33 23.01 21.21
C GLY A 294 -12.41 24.21 20.97
N THR A 295 -11.17 24.03 20.51
CA THR A 295 -10.17 25.12 20.40
C THR A 295 -9.58 25.35 19.02
N LEU A 296 -10.31 25.05 17.94
CA LEU A 296 -9.86 25.39 16.59
C LEU A 296 -10.46 26.72 16.14
N LYS A 297 -9.96 27.82 16.73
CA LYS A 297 -10.14 29.14 16.11
C LYS A 297 -9.17 29.23 14.94
N GLN A 298 -9.69 29.02 13.74
CA GLN A 298 -8.95 29.25 12.51
C GLN A 298 -8.76 30.75 12.35
N ASN A 299 -7.49 31.17 12.29
CA ASN A 299 -7.17 32.56 12.02
C ASN A 299 -7.33 32.80 10.52
N LEU A 300 -8.16 33.78 10.19
CA LEU A 300 -8.31 34.31 8.85
C LEU A 300 -6.95 34.74 8.30
N GLN A 301 -6.63 34.32 7.09
CA GLN A 301 -5.40 34.69 6.41
C GLN A 301 -5.72 35.67 5.28
N THR A 302 -5.01 36.80 5.25
CA THR A 302 -5.21 37.86 4.25
C THR A 302 -3.97 38.00 3.37
N TYR A 303 -4.19 37.99 2.07
CA TYR A 303 -3.17 38.07 1.04
C TYR A 303 -3.45 39.27 0.16
N LEU A 304 -2.61 40.30 0.26
CA LEU A 304 -2.73 41.50 -0.54
C LEU A 304 -2.04 41.31 -1.89
N ALA A 305 -2.65 41.84 -2.95
CA ALA A 305 -2.12 41.78 -4.30
C ALA A 305 -0.71 42.38 -4.38
N LYS A 306 0.20 41.69 -5.06
CA LYS A 306 1.59 42.10 -5.26
C LYS A 306 2.03 41.91 -6.71
N PRO A 307 2.92 42.76 -7.26
CA PRO A 307 3.47 42.58 -8.60
C PRO A 307 4.14 41.23 -8.84
N GLU A 308 4.76 40.66 -7.79
CA GLU A 308 5.44 39.37 -7.83
C GLU A 308 4.51 38.17 -7.56
N GLY A 309 3.22 38.44 -7.30
CA GLY A 309 2.23 37.45 -6.89
C GLY A 309 2.18 37.21 -5.38
N HIS A 310 1.25 36.34 -4.97
CA HIS A 310 1.08 35.96 -3.57
C HIS A 310 2.20 35.03 -3.09
N PRO A 311 2.71 35.17 -1.85
CA PRO A 311 3.67 34.24 -1.29
C PRO A 311 3.05 32.85 -1.09
N GLU A 312 3.88 31.82 -1.10
CA GLU A 312 3.46 30.46 -0.79
C GLU A 312 2.91 30.38 0.65
N TYR A 313 1.75 29.74 0.79
CA TYR A 313 1.13 29.42 2.06
C TYR A 313 1.62 28.08 2.57
N ASP A 314 2.17 28.07 3.79
CA ASP A 314 2.51 26.84 4.52
C ASP A 314 1.56 26.68 5.72
N PHE A 315 0.75 25.63 5.70
CA PHE A 315 -0.19 25.33 6.77
C PHE A 315 0.31 24.18 7.63
N ASN A 316 0.41 24.45 8.93
CA ASN A 316 0.68 23.44 9.93
C ASN A 316 -0.53 23.28 10.84
N SER A 317 -1.24 22.16 10.70
CA SER A 317 -2.41 21.84 11.52
C SER A 317 -2.00 21.67 12.99
N PRO A 318 -2.70 22.33 13.94
CA PRO A 318 -2.52 22.05 15.36
C PRO A 318 -3.05 20.65 15.72
N VAL A 319 -4.04 20.14 14.98
CA VAL A 319 -4.48 18.74 15.09
C VAL A 319 -3.62 17.85 14.21
N LYS A 320 -2.88 16.94 14.83
CA LYS A 320 -2.13 15.89 14.14
C LYS A 320 -2.84 14.56 14.38
N LEU A 321 -3.68 14.18 13.43
CA LEU A 321 -4.30 12.86 13.45
C LEU A 321 -3.28 11.80 13.03
N ASP A 322 -3.04 10.86 13.92
CA ASP A 322 -2.17 9.71 13.68
C ASP A 322 -2.94 8.66 12.87
N HIS A 323 -2.41 8.24 11.71
CA HIS A 323 -3.15 7.36 10.83
C HIS A 323 -3.38 5.98 11.45
N GLY A 324 -2.45 5.44 12.24
CA GLY A 324 -2.66 4.16 12.93
C GLY A 324 -3.81 4.26 13.93
N VAL A 325 -3.89 5.35 14.70
CA VAL A 325 -5.01 5.57 15.64
C VAL A 325 -6.34 5.74 14.89
N ILE A 326 -6.36 6.51 13.81
CA ILE A 326 -7.58 6.69 12.99
C ILE A 326 -8.02 5.38 12.33
N SER A 327 -7.07 4.59 11.83
CA SER A 327 -7.33 3.25 11.28
C SER A 327 -7.95 2.33 12.32
N SER A 328 -7.40 2.34 13.54
CA SER A 328 -7.90 1.55 14.68
C SER A 328 -9.32 1.95 15.10
N LEU A 329 -9.60 3.25 15.18
CA LEU A 329 -10.96 3.76 15.44
C LEU A 329 -11.94 3.39 14.30
N SER A 330 -11.49 3.46 13.06
CA SER A 330 -12.31 3.10 11.89
C SER A 330 -12.65 1.62 11.88
N LEU A 331 -11.67 0.75 12.20
CA LEU A 331 -11.86 -0.68 12.41
C LEU A 331 -12.95 -0.94 13.45
N LEU A 332 -12.78 -0.43 14.68
CA LEU A 332 -13.74 -0.68 15.76
C LEU A 332 -15.13 -0.16 15.38
N LYS A 333 -15.21 1.03 14.77
CA LYS A 333 -16.49 1.56 14.31
C LYS A 333 -17.13 0.69 13.22
N GLY A 334 -16.34 0.08 12.34
CA GLY A 334 -16.80 -0.85 11.33
C GLY A 334 -17.32 -2.17 11.90
N LEU A 335 -16.89 -2.56 13.10
CA LEU A 335 -17.39 -3.74 13.79
C LEU A 335 -18.75 -3.53 14.47
N GLY A 336 -19.04 -2.32 14.96
CA GLY A 336 -20.32 -1.99 15.60
C GLY A 336 -20.20 -0.91 16.66
N THR A 337 -21.20 -0.84 17.53
CA THR A 337 -21.15 -0.07 18.80
C THR A 337 -20.20 -0.73 19.81
N PRO A 338 -19.66 0.02 20.79
CA PRO A 338 -18.80 -0.55 21.83
C PRO A 338 -19.43 -1.76 22.56
N GLU A 339 -20.74 -1.72 22.77
CA GLU A 339 -21.50 -2.80 23.42
C GLU A 339 -21.58 -4.05 22.53
N GLU A 340 -21.90 -3.88 21.24
CA GLU A 340 -21.92 -4.99 20.28
C GLU A 340 -20.56 -5.66 20.15
N ILE A 341 -19.49 -4.85 20.09
CA ILE A 341 -18.11 -5.34 20.00
C ILE A 341 -17.74 -6.15 21.24
N LYS A 342 -18.06 -5.65 22.45
CA LYS A 342 -17.79 -6.36 23.71
C LYS A 342 -18.59 -7.65 23.87
N SER A 343 -19.73 -7.76 23.19
CA SER A 343 -20.55 -8.98 23.17
C SER A 343 -20.14 -10.01 22.12
N ASN A 344 -19.14 -9.68 21.29
CA ASN A 344 -18.66 -10.56 20.23
C ASN A 344 -17.70 -11.62 20.80
N ASP A 345 -17.88 -12.88 20.43
CA ASP A 345 -17.00 -13.98 20.87
C ASP A 345 -15.53 -13.80 20.40
N GLU A 346 -15.31 -12.99 19.35
CA GLU A 346 -14.01 -12.65 18.79
C GLU A 346 -13.46 -11.30 19.33
N PHE A 347 -14.09 -10.72 20.37
CA PHE A 347 -13.76 -9.41 20.93
C PHE A 347 -12.27 -9.23 21.22
N ASP A 348 -11.65 -10.19 21.91
CA ASP A 348 -10.25 -10.12 22.30
C ASP A 348 -9.33 -10.02 21.07
N GLY A 349 -9.60 -10.81 20.02
CA GLY A 349 -8.86 -10.75 18.77
C GLY A 349 -8.97 -9.38 18.08
N TYR A 350 -10.17 -8.79 18.04
CA TYR A 350 -10.36 -7.45 17.49
C TYR A 350 -9.65 -6.36 18.28
N ILE A 351 -9.57 -6.46 19.61
CA ILE A 351 -8.77 -5.54 20.42
C ILE A 351 -7.30 -5.63 20.04
N LYS A 352 -6.75 -6.85 19.91
CA LYS A 352 -5.33 -7.03 19.54
C LYS A 352 -5.02 -6.48 18.15
N VAL A 353 -5.93 -6.64 17.19
CA VAL A 353 -5.82 -6.02 15.86
C VAL A 353 -5.86 -4.50 15.96
N ALA A 354 -6.82 -3.94 16.69
CA ALA A 354 -6.95 -2.49 16.89
C ALA A 354 -5.69 -1.89 17.54
N GLN A 355 -5.11 -2.59 18.52
CA GLN A 355 -3.87 -2.20 19.19
C GLN A 355 -2.67 -2.26 18.27
N ALA A 356 -2.50 -3.35 17.52
CA ALA A 356 -1.43 -3.49 16.54
C ALA A 356 -1.44 -2.33 15.54
N ILE A 357 -2.63 -2.03 14.99
CA ILE A 357 -2.83 -0.91 14.08
C ILE A 357 -2.58 0.44 14.76
N ALA A 358 -3.01 0.67 16.00
CA ALA A 358 -2.77 1.95 16.68
C ALA A 358 -1.26 2.18 16.96
N LEU A 359 -0.54 1.13 17.35
CA LEU A 359 0.84 1.22 17.80
C LEU A 359 1.86 1.35 16.66
N HIS A 360 1.55 0.83 15.46
CA HIS A 360 2.56 0.65 14.41
C HIS A 360 3.23 1.96 13.94
N ASN A 361 2.50 3.07 13.98
CA ASN A 361 2.99 4.35 13.45
C ASN A 361 3.74 5.21 14.50
N PHE A 362 3.63 4.93 15.81
CA PHE A 362 4.26 5.79 16.80
C PHE A 362 5.79 5.76 16.72
N LYS A 363 6.44 6.93 16.76
CA LYS A 363 7.91 7.04 16.65
C LYS A 363 8.65 6.95 17.98
N ALA A 364 7.92 6.87 19.09
CA ALA A 364 8.49 6.75 20.42
C ALA A 364 9.01 5.32 20.65
N ASN A 365 10.02 5.14 21.51
CA ASN A 365 10.41 3.79 21.95
C ASN A 365 9.44 3.35 23.06
N LEU A 366 8.47 2.52 22.71
CA LEU A 366 7.46 2.01 23.64
C LEU A 366 7.85 0.61 24.12
N LYS A 367 7.53 0.31 25.39
CA LYS A 367 7.67 -1.05 25.92
C LYS A 367 6.75 -2.03 25.21
N ASP A 368 5.64 -1.52 24.67
CA ASP A 368 4.63 -2.25 23.91
C ASP A 368 5.14 -2.70 22.52
N TYR A 369 6.42 -2.53 22.20
CA TYR A 369 7.06 -3.04 20.98
C TYR A 369 7.86 -4.33 21.19
N GLY A 370 7.73 -4.97 22.34
CA GLY A 370 8.24 -6.32 22.55
C GLY A 370 7.34 -7.35 21.90
N PHE A 371 7.93 -8.34 21.22
CA PHE A 371 7.19 -9.46 20.63
C PHE A 371 6.34 -10.21 21.66
N ASP A 372 6.83 -10.38 22.90
CA ASP A 372 6.08 -11.08 23.95
C ASP A 372 4.94 -10.24 24.51
N SER A 373 5.01 -8.91 24.36
CA SER A 373 4.01 -7.98 24.87
C SER A 373 2.87 -7.71 23.87
N GLN A 374 3.21 -7.51 22.60
CA GLN A 374 2.30 -7.13 21.53
C GLN A 374 2.79 -7.76 20.20
N PRO A 375 2.71 -9.09 20.06
CA PRO A 375 3.29 -9.80 18.93
C PRO A 375 2.72 -9.35 17.58
N LEU A 376 1.42 -9.03 17.51
CA LEU A 376 0.79 -8.52 16.29
C LEU A 376 1.29 -7.12 15.91
N ALA A 377 1.51 -6.24 16.88
CA ALA A 377 2.06 -4.90 16.64
C ALA A 377 3.50 -4.98 16.13
N PHE A 378 4.33 -5.77 16.83
CA PHE A 378 5.70 -6.05 16.44
C PHE A 378 5.76 -6.58 15.00
N PHE A 379 4.92 -7.58 14.70
CA PHE A 379 4.92 -8.25 13.41
C PHE A 379 4.42 -7.34 12.28
N LEU A 380 3.37 -6.56 12.52
CA LEU A 380 2.91 -5.54 11.57
C LEU A 380 4.01 -4.54 11.25
N MET A 381 4.68 -3.97 12.27
CA MET A 381 5.76 -3.02 12.08
C MET A 381 6.95 -3.61 11.31
N LEU A 382 7.32 -4.85 11.62
CA LEU A 382 8.38 -5.56 10.89
C LEU A 382 8.04 -5.70 9.41
N ILE A 383 6.82 -6.15 9.09
CA ILE A 383 6.42 -6.42 7.71
C ILE A 383 6.20 -5.14 6.91
N ASP A 384 5.51 -4.15 7.47
CA ASP A 384 5.32 -2.83 6.86
C ASP A 384 6.68 -2.24 6.43
N GLU A 385 7.67 -2.30 7.33
CA GLU A 385 9.00 -1.78 7.08
C GLU A 385 9.85 -2.65 6.14
N LEU A 386 9.58 -3.95 6.04
CA LEU A 386 10.20 -4.81 5.03
C LEU A 386 9.58 -4.63 3.63
N GLN A 387 8.31 -4.21 3.56
CA GLN A 387 7.58 -3.99 2.33
C GLN A 387 8.06 -2.71 1.61
N GLU A 388 9.26 -2.76 1.01
CA GLU A 388 9.83 -1.64 0.23
C GLU A 388 9.79 -1.85 -1.29
N TRP A 389 9.61 -3.09 -1.77
CA TRP A 389 9.57 -3.35 -3.21
C TRP A 389 8.28 -2.84 -3.84
N GLY A 390 8.32 -2.57 -5.15
CA GLY A 390 7.12 -2.15 -5.88
C GLY A 390 6.63 -0.72 -5.56
N ARG A 391 7.40 0.05 -4.77
CA ARG A 391 7.04 1.42 -4.40
C ARG A 391 7.28 2.38 -5.57
N PRO A 392 6.24 3.06 -6.10
CA PRO A 392 6.39 3.98 -7.21
C PRO A 392 6.99 5.32 -6.77
N ILE A 393 7.69 5.99 -7.69
CA ILE A 393 8.20 7.34 -7.48
C ILE A 393 7.28 8.31 -8.22
N PRO A 394 6.54 9.20 -7.53
CA PRO A 394 5.83 10.27 -8.22
C PRO A 394 6.85 11.22 -8.85
N ILE A 395 6.73 11.43 -10.15
CA ILE A 395 7.47 12.48 -10.84
C ILE A 395 6.59 13.72 -10.83
N GLN A 396 6.91 14.68 -9.97
CA GLN A 396 6.16 15.92 -9.91
C GLN A 396 6.41 16.72 -11.20
N VAL A 397 5.37 16.85 -12.03
CA VAL A 397 5.36 17.80 -13.15
C VAL A 397 5.22 19.18 -12.54
N ARG A 398 6.31 19.97 -12.56
CA ARG A 398 6.50 21.24 -11.81
C ARG A 398 5.52 22.37 -12.11
N ASP A 399 4.54 22.16 -12.97
CA ASP A 399 3.65 23.22 -13.43
C ASP A 399 2.47 23.44 -12.47
N SER A 400 2.19 22.50 -11.56
CA SER A 400 1.05 22.56 -10.64
C SER A 400 1.32 21.91 -9.25
N TYR A 401 0.56 22.33 -8.23
CA TYR A 401 0.47 21.71 -6.90
C TYR A 401 -0.42 20.44 -6.88
N PHE A 402 -0.84 19.96 -8.05
CA PHE A 402 -1.48 18.66 -8.20
C PHE A 402 -0.54 17.75 -8.99
N THR A 403 -0.40 16.51 -8.55
CA THR A 403 0.37 15.54 -9.33
C THR A 403 -0.48 15.08 -10.51
N THR A 404 -0.17 15.57 -11.71
CA THR A 404 -0.94 15.29 -12.93
C THR A 404 -0.42 14.08 -13.71
N GLU A 405 0.83 13.66 -13.46
CA GLU A 405 1.42 12.48 -14.07
C GLU A 405 2.27 11.71 -13.06
N LEU A 406 2.19 10.38 -13.10
CA LEU A 406 2.97 9.49 -12.26
C LEU A 406 3.68 8.48 -13.15
N LYS A 407 5.02 8.42 -13.06
CA LYS A 407 5.77 7.32 -13.65
C LYS A 407 6.10 6.32 -12.56
N LYS A 408 5.52 5.13 -12.62
CA LYS A 408 5.89 4.04 -11.70
C LYS A 408 7.31 3.56 -12.04
N VAL A 409 8.30 4.05 -11.30
CA VAL A 409 9.67 3.52 -11.26
C VAL A 409 9.91 2.99 -9.85
N ASN A 410 10.38 1.75 -9.73
CA ASN A 410 10.57 1.10 -8.44
C ASN A 410 12.03 1.24 -7.99
N LEU A 411 12.23 1.75 -6.77
CA LEU A 411 13.56 1.83 -6.16
C LEU A 411 14.13 0.45 -5.82
N LEU A 412 13.27 -0.43 -5.30
CA LEU A 412 13.55 -1.83 -4.99
C LEU A 412 12.61 -2.72 -5.81
N GLU A 413 13.17 -3.69 -6.54
CA GLU A 413 12.40 -4.60 -7.40
C GLU A 413 12.01 -5.90 -6.69
N GLU A 414 12.88 -6.38 -5.80
CA GLU A 414 12.70 -7.65 -5.09
C GLU A 414 13.32 -7.57 -3.69
N LEU A 415 12.77 -8.37 -2.79
CA LEU A 415 13.30 -8.68 -1.48
C LEU A 415 13.74 -10.14 -1.47
N ARG A 416 14.92 -10.44 -0.92
CA ARG A 416 15.37 -11.82 -0.72
C ARG A 416 15.29 -12.20 0.74
N LEU A 417 14.73 -13.37 1.03
CA LEU A 417 14.58 -13.90 2.37
C LEU A 417 15.22 -15.28 2.45
N ASN A 418 16.15 -15.45 3.38
CA ASN A 418 16.64 -16.75 3.82
C ASN A 418 15.94 -17.10 5.15
N LEU A 419 15.07 -18.12 5.14
CA LEU A 419 14.27 -18.46 6.31
C LEU A 419 15.10 -19.08 7.44
N ASP A 420 16.09 -19.92 7.12
CA ASP A 420 16.87 -20.66 8.11
C ASP A 420 17.61 -19.70 9.08
N GLU A 421 18.06 -18.55 8.58
CA GLU A 421 18.72 -17.50 9.37
C GLU A 421 17.80 -16.30 9.67
N PHE A 422 16.54 -16.37 9.24
CA PHE A 422 15.58 -15.25 9.21
C PHE A 422 16.25 -13.94 8.77
N ASN A 423 16.93 -14.04 7.63
CA ASN A 423 17.83 -13.02 7.08
C ASN A 423 17.25 -12.43 5.79
N TRP A 424 17.14 -11.11 5.77
CA TRP A 424 16.55 -10.33 4.70
C TRP A 424 17.64 -9.59 3.94
N LEU A 425 17.56 -9.58 2.61
CA LEU A 425 18.48 -8.86 1.74
C LEU A 425 17.70 -7.95 0.78
N MET A 426 17.99 -6.65 0.89
CA MET A 426 17.39 -5.57 0.10
C MET A 426 18.47 -4.94 -0.78
N GLN A 427 18.37 -5.16 -2.09
CA GLN A 427 19.36 -4.71 -3.07
C GLN A 427 18.79 -3.57 -3.93
N PHE A 428 19.25 -2.34 -3.68
CA PHE A 428 18.85 -1.18 -4.45
C PHE A 428 19.68 -1.11 -5.73
N LYS A 429 19.15 -1.58 -6.86
CA LYS A 429 19.86 -1.66 -8.15
C LYS A 429 19.42 -0.62 -9.17
N ASN A 430 18.21 -0.08 -9.05
CA ASN A 430 17.61 0.78 -10.06
C ASN A 430 18.23 2.19 -10.05
N GLN A 431 19.21 2.43 -10.93
CA GLN A 431 19.93 3.69 -10.98
C GLN A 431 19.05 4.88 -11.39
N GLN A 432 18.11 4.66 -12.31
CA GLN A 432 17.15 5.68 -12.73
C GLN A 432 16.26 6.11 -11.55
N ALA A 433 15.74 5.15 -10.78
CA ALA A 433 14.96 5.42 -9.58
C ALA A 433 15.75 6.28 -8.57
N LYS A 434 17.00 5.88 -8.30
CA LYS A 434 17.87 6.61 -7.35
C LYS A 434 18.10 8.06 -7.78
N GLU A 435 18.35 8.29 -9.06
CA GLU A 435 18.55 9.64 -9.60
C GLU A 435 17.27 10.49 -9.50
N LEU A 436 16.11 9.92 -9.86
CA LEU A 436 14.82 10.59 -9.76
C LEU A 436 14.47 10.99 -8.32
N MET A 437 14.87 10.18 -7.34
CA MET A 437 14.60 10.41 -5.93
C MET A 437 15.71 11.19 -5.20
N ASN A 438 16.82 11.50 -5.88
CA ASN A 438 18.04 11.93 -5.18
C ASN A 438 18.35 11.01 -3.98
N PHE A 439 18.31 9.70 -4.22
CA PHE A 439 18.31 8.68 -3.17
C PHE A 439 19.60 8.74 -2.34
N ASP A 440 19.45 8.99 -1.04
CA ASP A 440 20.52 8.96 -0.05
C ASP A 440 20.43 7.65 0.74
N PHE A 441 21.29 6.69 0.39
CA PHE A 441 21.34 5.38 1.03
C PHE A 441 21.69 5.47 2.52
N GLN A 442 22.54 6.41 2.93
CA GLN A 442 22.97 6.55 4.32
C GLN A 442 21.83 7.09 5.18
N PHE A 443 21.13 8.11 4.68
CA PHE A 443 19.94 8.62 5.34
C PHE A 443 18.84 7.56 5.41
N PHE A 444 18.56 6.85 4.32
CA PHE A 444 17.58 5.77 4.27
C PHE A 444 17.90 4.67 5.30
N SER A 445 19.15 4.19 5.32
CA SER A 445 19.60 3.13 6.23
C SER A 445 19.51 3.57 7.69
N LYS A 446 19.84 4.84 7.99
CA LYS A 446 19.72 5.42 9.32
C LYS A 446 18.26 5.48 9.79
N GLU A 447 17.33 5.90 8.93
CA GLU A 447 15.91 5.93 9.27
C GLU A 447 15.37 4.50 9.47
N LYS A 448 15.74 3.54 8.63
CA LYS A 448 15.41 2.12 8.84
C LYS A 448 15.94 1.58 10.16
N LYS A 449 17.19 1.86 10.49
CA LYS A 449 17.81 1.45 11.76
C LYS A 449 17.09 2.05 12.97
N LYS A 450 16.68 3.32 12.88
CA LYS A 450 15.88 3.98 13.91
C LYS A 450 14.52 3.32 14.07
N THR A 451 13.85 3.02 12.96
CA THR A 451 12.56 2.33 12.95
C THR A 451 12.67 0.94 13.57
N PHE A 452 13.56 0.09 13.07
CA PHE A 452 13.74 -1.28 13.55
C PHE A 452 14.29 -1.34 14.97
N GLY A 453 15.09 -0.35 15.38
CA GLY A 453 15.58 -0.24 16.76
C GLY A 453 14.49 0.04 17.80
N ARG A 454 13.23 0.28 17.37
CA ARG A 454 12.05 0.31 18.25
C ARG A 454 11.55 -1.08 18.61
N LEU A 455 11.86 -2.08 17.78
CA LEU A 455 11.40 -3.45 17.96
C LEU A 455 12.32 -4.18 18.94
N HIS A 456 11.73 -4.89 19.88
CA HIS A 456 12.45 -5.72 20.85
C HIS A 456 12.09 -7.19 20.57
N SER A 457 13.02 -7.95 20.01
CA SER A 457 12.87 -9.40 19.91
C SER A 457 13.13 -9.97 21.31
N ASP A 458 12.06 -10.24 22.02
CA ASP A 458 12.11 -10.96 23.28
C ASP A 458 12.52 -12.44 23.03
N GLU A 459 12.55 -13.28 24.06
CA GLU A 459 13.13 -14.64 23.99
C GLU A 459 12.47 -15.54 22.94
N ASN A 460 11.21 -15.27 22.59
CA ASN A 460 10.44 -16.10 21.67
C ASN A 460 10.62 -15.73 20.20
N PHE A 461 11.18 -14.56 19.84
CA PHE A 461 11.35 -14.17 18.43
C PHE A 461 12.79 -14.37 17.95
N PRO A 462 13.02 -15.03 16.80
CA PRO A 462 14.38 -15.23 16.31
C PRO A 462 15.05 -13.89 15.98
N LYS A 463 16.35 -13.85 16.28
CA LYS A 463 17.21 -12.75 15.85
C LYS A 463 17.06 -12.55 14.34
N THR A 464 16.67 -11.36 13.93
CA THR A 464 16.45 -11.02 12.52
C THR A 464 17.58 -10.15 12.01
N THR A 465 18.12 -10.47 10.84
CA THR A 465 19.15 -9.65 10.19
C THR A 465 18.60 -9.06 8.90
N ILE A 466 18.77 -7.75 8.70
CA ILE A 466 18.36 -7.04 7.49
C ILE A 466 19.61 -6.43 6.86
N ASN A 467 19.98 -6.95 5.70
CA ASN A 467 21.10 -6.52 4.89
C ASN A 467 20.62 -5.54 3.82
N LEU A 468 21.05 -4.30 3.92
CA LEU A 468 20.79 -3.25 2.94
C LEU A 468 22.02 -3.10 2.04
N GLN A 469 21.83 -3.11 0.72
CA GLN A 469 22.91 -2.94 -0.24
C GLN A 469 22.56 -1.91 -1.31
N ASP A 470 23.41 -0.89 -1.45
CA ASP A 470 23.39 0.03 -2.57
C ASP A 470 24.30 -0.51 -3.68
N ILE A 471 23.70 -0.81 -4.83
CA ILE A 471 24.40 -1.45 -5.95
C ILE A 471 24.39 -0.54 -7.17
N LYS A 472 25.58 -0.27 -7.71
CA LYS A 472 25.75 0.40 -8.99
C LYS A 472 25.83 -0.64 -10.10
N VAL A 473 24.94 -0.52 -11.08
CA VAL A 473 24.93 -1.39 -12.27
C VAL A 473 25.58 -0.63 -13.43
N ALA A 474 26.70 -1.14 -13.94
CA ALA A 474 27.37 -0.60 -15.11
C ALA A 474 27.37 -1.61 -16.25
N THR A 475 26.91 -1.22 -17.43
CA THR A 475 26.98 -2.08 -18.62
C THR A 475 28.36 -1.94 -19.27
N GLN A 476 29.18 -2.99 -19.19
CA GLN A 476 30.49 -3.06 -19.86
C GLN A 476 30.48 -4.22 -20.85
N LYS A 477 30.73 -3.92 -22.14
CA LYS A 477 30.77 -4.93 -23.22
C LYS A 477 29.52 -5.83 -23.27
N GLY A 478 28.34 -5.26 -23.02
CA GLY A 478 27.06 -6.00 -23.02
C GLY A 478 26.81 -6.88 -21.80
N LYS A 479 27.70 -6.88 -20.79
CA LYS A 479 27.45 -7.52 -19.49
C LYS A 479 27.19 -6.46 -18.44
N ASN A 480 26.16 -6.68 -17.62
CA ASN A 480 25.90 -5.85 -16.45
C ASN A 480 26.88 -6.27 -15.35
N LYS A 481 27.76 -5.35 -14.96
CA LYS A 481 28.61 -5.50 -13.78
C LYS A 481 27.92 -4.80 -12.61
N GLU A 482 27.71 -5.53 -11.53
CA GLU A 482 27.15 -5.01 -10.29
C GLU A 482 28.29 -4.76 -9.30
N ASP A 483 28.43 -3.52 -8.84
CA ASP A 483 29.40 -3.14 -7.82
C ASP A 483 28.62 -2.62 -6.58
N ILE A 484 28.82 -3.26 -5.41
CA ILE A 484 28.24 -2.78 -4.14
C ILE A 484 29.01 -1.52 -3.72
N ILE A 485 28.33 -0.38 -3.69
CA ILE A 485 28.92 0.91 -3.35
C ILE A 485 28.76 1.27 -1.88
N ALA A 486 27.72 0.76 -1.23
CA ALA A 486 27.49 0.88 0.21
C ALA A 486 26.68 -0.31 0.73
N GLN A 487 26.85 -0.62 2.01
CA GLN A 487 26.09 -1.66 2.70
C GLN A 487 25.87 -1.27 4.16
N GLU A 488 24.72 -1.67 4.72
CA GLU A 488 24.41 -1.55 6.14
C GLU A 488 23.76 -2.87 6.60
N VAL A 489 24.05 -3.27 7.84
CA VAL A 489 23.42 -4.43 8.48
C VAL A 489 22.65 -3.94 9.69
N ILE A 490 21.35 -4.24 9.72
CA ILE A 490 20.48 -3.96 10.84
C ILE A 490 20.16 -5.30 11.51
N VAL A 491 20.32 -5.35 12.82
CA VAL A 491 20.02 -6.53 13.64
C VAL A 491 18.88 -6.16 14.57
N ILE A 492 17.79 -6.93 14.50
CA ILE A 492 16.70 -6.90 15.48
C ILE A 492 16.99 -8.07 16.41
N GLY A 493 17.34 -7.73 17.65
CA GLY A 493 17.92 -8.63 18.64
C GLY A 493 17.56 -8.20 20.05
#